data_AF-A0A1H5VGB5-F1
#
_entry.id   AF-A0A1H5VGB5-F1
#
_cell.length_a   1.000
_cell.length_b   1.000
_cell.length_c   1.000
_cell.angle_alpha   90.00
_cell.angle_beta   90.00
_cell.angle_gamma   90.00
#
_symmetry.space_group_name_H-M   'P 1'
#
loop_
_entity.id
_entity.type
_entity.pdbx_description
1 polymer ?
#
loop_
_entity_poly.entity_id
_entity_poly.type
_entity_poly.pdbx_seq_one_letter_code
_entity_poly.pdbx_strand_id
1 'polypeptide(L)'
;MGKFIKILAGIVLALSMALSGNFMATNVLASNDAALYISGARFLTALHGQADDNSEIVLALYEKNGENIAYLNDGISHVYTDYTQSNTTINGIGAVERYAFEGTLVYNFFMAGDIPCLMTDEGKIYACEYLNNYYVTQIQNQD
;
A
#
# COMPACT_ATOMS: atom_id res chain seq x y z
N MET A 1 -17.45 -7.64 -18.28
CA MET A 1 -17.62 -6.18 -18.48
C MET A 1 -17.60 -5.38 -17.17
N GLY A 2 -18.28 -5.79 -16.11
CA GLY A 2 -18.35 -5.00 -14.86
C GLY A 2 -17.01 -4.75 -14.14
N LYS A 3 -16.10 -5.73 -14.07
CA LYS A 3 -14.80 -5.57 -13.38
C LYS A 3 -13.87 -4.56 -14.05
N PHE A 4 -13.80 -4.57 -15.38
CA PHE A 4 -12.97 -3.63 -16.14
C PHE A 4 -13.43 -2.17 -15.98
N ILE A 5 -14.74 -1.93 -16.01
CA ILE A 5 -15.30 -0.58 -15.82
C ILE A 5 -15.02 -0.07 -14.39
N LYS A 6 -15.09 -0.95 -13.38
CA LYS A 6 -14.76 -0.60 -12.00
C LYS A 6 -13.29 -0.22 -11.82
N ILE A 7 -12.37 -1.00 -12.40
CA ILE A 7 -10.93 -0.71 -12.37
C ILE A 7 -10.64 0.64 -13.05
N LEU A 8 -11.21 0.86 -14.25
CA LEU A 8 -11.02 2.11 -14.98
C LEU A 8 -11.57 3.31 -14.20
N ALA A 9 -12.75 3.19 -13.60
CA ALA A 9 -13.33 4.24 -12.76
C ALA A 9 -12.47 4.52 -11.52
N GLY A 10 -11.94 3.48 -10.88
CA GLY A 10 -11.03 3.61 -9.75
C GLY A 10 -9.73 4.33 -10.11
N ILE A 11 -9.13 4.03 -11.27
CA ILE A 11 -7.93 4.75 -11.76
C ILE A 11 -8.25 6.22 -12.02
N VAL A 12 -9.34 6.52 -12.73
CA VAL A 12 -9.71 7.91 -13.04
C VAL A 12 -9.93 8.72 -11.76
N LEU A 13 -10.58 8.14 -10.76
CA LEU A 13 -10.80 8.84 -9.50
C LEU A 13 -9.53 8.99 -8.67
N ALA A 14 -8.71 7.94 -8.58
CA ALA A 14 -7.40 7.97 -7.93
C ALA A 14 -6.52 9.10 -8.50
N LEU A 15 -6.48 9.24 -9.83
CA LEU A 15 -5.79 10.33 -10.51
C LEU A 15 -6.37 11.71 -10.13
N SER A 16 -7.69 11.82 -10.04
CA SER A 16 -8.34 13.09 -9.67
C SER A 16 -8.02 13.52 -8.23
N MET A 17 -7.94 12.56 -7.30
CA MET A 17 -7.60 12.83 -5.89
C MET A 17 -6.15 13.29 -5.75
N ALA A 18 -5.21 12.57 -6.39
CA ALA A 18 -3.80 12.92 -6.36
C ALA A 18 -3.51 14.30 -6.98
N LEU A 19 -4.19 14.66 -8.07
CA LEU A 19 -4.05 15.97 -8.71
C LEU A 19 -4.71 17.11 -7.92
N SER A 20 -5.69 16.81 -7.07
CA SER A 20 -6.37 17.80 -6.23
C SER A 20 -5.59 18.18 -4.96
N GLY A 21 -4.50 17.48 -4.64
CA GLY A 21 -3.68 17.76 -3.45
C GLY A 21 -4.38 17.46 -2.12
N ASN A 22 -5.52 16.77 -2.13
CA ASN A 22 -6.32 16.44 -0.95
C ASN A 22 -5.86 15.15 -0.25
N PHE A 23 -4.57 14.83 -0.25
CA PHE A 23 -4.04 13.82 0.67
C PHE A 23 -4.11 14.40 2.09
N MET A 24 -5.21 14.10 2.80
CA MET A 24 -5.36 14.55 4.18
C MET A 24 -4.32 13.84 5.05
N ALA A 25 -3.73 14.59 5.97
CA ALA A 25 -2.82 14.03 6.97
C ALA A 25 -3.62 13.08 7.87
N THR A 26 -3.35 11.79 7.72
CA THR A 26 -3.94 10.71 8.50
C THR A 26 -3.66 10.87 9.99
N ASN A 27 -4.71 10.88 10.81
CA ASN A 27 -4.64 10.59 12.24
C ASN A 27 -5.09 9.14 12.42
N VAL A 28 -4.16 8.19 12.36
CA VAL A 28 -4.43 6.78 12.68
C VAL A 28 -3.88 6.52 14.08
N LEU A 29 -4.73 5.92 14.92
CA LEU A 29 -4.42 5.51 16.29
C LEU A 29 -4.48 3.98 16.34
N ALA A 30 -3.38 3.24 16.62
CA ALA A 30 -3.41 1.97 17.39
C ALA A 30 -2.07 1.19 17.56
N SER A 31 -1.73 0.90 18.82
CA SER A 31 -1.26 -0.36 19.44
C SER A 31 0.05 -1.06 18.98
N ASN A 32 1.21 -0.48 19.33
CA ASN A 32 2.52 -0.98 19.84
C ASN A 32 3.11 -2.42 19.62
N ASP A 33 2.50 -3.41 18.96
CA ASP A 33 3.14 -4.76 18.77
C ASP A 33 3.97 -4.86 17.46
N ALA A 34 3.67 -4.02 16.46
CA ALA A 34 4.33 -4.04 15.16
C ALA A 34 5.81 -3.60 15.21
N ALA A 35 6.14 -2.65 16.09
CA ALA A 35 7.47 -2.06 16.20
C ALA A 35 8.55 -3.08 16.62
N LEU A 36 8.17 -4.14 17.37
CA LEU A 36 9.10 -5.17 17.84
C LEU A 36 9.68 -6.00 16.68
N TYR A 37 8.88 -6.32 15.67
CA TYR A 37 9.31 -7.11 14.52
C TYR A 37 10.17 -6.30 13.55
N ILE A 38 9.81 -5.03 13.38
CA ILE A 38 10.43 -4.09 12.43
C ILE A 38 11.72 -3.47 12.99
N SER A 39 11.90 -3.47 14.32
CA SER A 39 13.12 -2.96 14.95
C SER A 39 14.37 -3.65 14.41
N GLY A 40 15.33 -2.85 13.91
CA GLY A 40 16.56 -3.32 13.27
C GLY A 40 16.40 -3.82 11.83
N ALA A 41 15.20 -3.74 11.24
CA ALA A 41 14.99 -4.01 9.83
C ALA A 41 15.42 -2.81 8.96
N ARG A 42 15.92 -3.11 7.76
CA ARG A 42 16.27 -2.13 6.72
C ARG A 42 15.00 -1.69 6.00
N PHE A 43 14.69 -0.40 6.05
CA PHE A 43 13.59 0.18 5.26
C PHE A 43 13.88 0.06 3.75
N LEU A 44 12.90 -0.42 2.99
CA LEU A 44 12.98 -0.52 1.53
C LEU A 44 12.16 0.59 0.86
N THR A 45 10.86 0.63 1.14
CA THR A 45 9.92 1.59 0.58
C THR A 45 8.65 1.65 1.41
N ALA A 46 7.88 2.72 1.27
CA ALA A 46 6.53 2.78 1.80
C ALA A 46 5.61 3.61 0.92
N LEU A 47 4.34 3.25 0.96
CA LEU A 47 3.26 3.87 0.22
C LEU A 47 2.15 4.21 1.21
N HIS A 48 1.68 5.45 1.14
CA HIS A 48 0.40 5.84 1.73
C HIS A 48 -0.60 6.01 0.61
N GLY A 49 -1.75 5.35 0.70
CA GLY A 49 -2.77 5.35 -0.33
C GLY A 49 -4.12 5.77 0.20
N GLN A 50 -4.89 6.47 -0.62
CA GLN A 50 -6.28 6.82 -0.34
C GLN A 50 -7.18 6.35 -1.48
N ALA A 51 -8.31 5.74 -1.13
CA ALA A 51 -9.33 5.30 -2.09
C ALA A 51 -10.50 6.29 -2.17
N ASP A 52 -11.43 6.02 -3.08
CA ASP A 52 -12.61 6.83 -3.39
C ASP A 52 -13.61 6.98 -2.23
N ASP A 53 -13.66 5.97 -1.37
CA ASP A 53 -14.49 5.92 -0.17
C ASP A 53 -13.81 6.57 1.06
N ASN A 54 -12.70 7.30 0.84
CA ASN A 54 -11.81 7.87 1.86
C ASN A 54 -11.14 6.83 2.77
N SER A 55 -11.21 5.54 2.46
CA SER A 55 -10.35 4.58 3.16
C SER A 55 -8.89 4.84 2.82
N GLU A 56 -8.04 4.58 3.82
CA GLU A 56 -6.61 4.82 3.74
C GLU A 56 -5.86 3.50 3.90
N ILE A 57 -4.67 3.43 3.33
CA ILE A 57 -3.78 2.31 3.46
C ILE A 57 -2.34 2.79 3.59
N VAL A 58 -1.59 2.19 4.52
CA VAL A 58 -0.13 2.34 4.58
C VAL A 58 0.48 0.97 4.35
N LEU A 59 1.31 0.85 3.31
CA LEU A 59 2.13 -0.33 3.06
C LEU A 59 3.59 0.09 3.20
N ALA A 60 4.33 -0.53 4.11
CA ALA A 60 5.76 -0.31 4.27
C ALA A 60 6.50 -1.64 4.18
N LEU A 61 7.56 -1.68 3.36
CA LEU A 61 8.36 -2.87 3.11
C LEU A 61 9.74 -2.72 3.74
N TYR A 62 10.21 -3.81 4.33
CA TYR A 62 11.45 -3.90 5.09
C TYR A 62 12.17 -5.21 4.76
N GLU A 63 13.47 -5.24 5.06
CA GLU A 63 14.31 -6.43 4.99
C GLU A 63 15.08 -6.60 6.32
N LYS A 64 15.07 -7.79 6.89
CA LYS A 64 15.81 -8.10 8.12
C LYS A 64 16.45 -9.47 8.01
N ASN A 65 17.77 -9.55 8.15
CA ASN A 65 18.52 -10.82 8.07
C ASN A 65 18.25 -11.64 6.79
N GLY A 66 17.90 -10.99 5.67
CA GLY A 66 17.53 -11.65 4.41
C GLY A 66 16.06 -12.08 4.31
N GLU A 67 15.25 -11.80 5.34
CA GLU A 67 13.80 -12.01 5.33
C GLU A 67 13.08 -10.72 4.94
N ASN A 68 11.98 -10.89 4.20
CA ASN A 68 11.13 -9.83 3.69
C ASN A 68 9.99 -9.57 4.68
N ILE A 69 9.97 -8.38 5.27
CA ILE A 69 8.95 -7.97 6.25
C ILE A 69 8.08 -6.89 5.64
N ALA A 70 6.77 -6.96 5.85
CA ALA A 70 5.84 -5.90 5.45
C ALA A 70 5.00 -5.46 6.64
N TYR A 71 4.85 -4.14 6.77
CA TYR A 71 3.87 -3.51 7.63
C TYR A 71 2.71 -3.03 6.75
N LEU A 72 1.49 -3.38 7.14
CA LEU A 72 0.28 -2.95 6.49
C LEU A 72 -0.63 -2.30 7.53
N ASN A 73 -1.23 -1.17 7.19
CA ASN A 73 -2.27 -0.56 7.99
C ASN A 73 -3.40 -0.13 7.08
N ASP A 74 -4.55 -0.79 7.16
CA ASP A 74 -5.78 -0.48 6.41
C ASP A 74 -6.93 -0.06 7.34
N GLY A 75 -6.57 0.52 8.49
CA GLY A 75 -7.45 0.76 9.63
C GLY A 75 -7.15 -0.16 10.82
N ILE A 76 -6.42 -1.25 10.58
CA ILE A 76 -5.81 -2.11 11.61
C ILE A 76 -4.34 -2.34 11.23
N SER A 77 -3.45 -2.21 12.19
CA SER A 77 -2.01 -2.45 12.00
C SER A 77 -1.71 -3.96 11.95
N HIS A 78 -1.04 -4.39 10.89
CA HIS A 78 -0.61 -5.76 10.63
C HIS A 78 0.88 -5.79 10.28
N VAL A 79 1.58 -6.83 10.74
CA VAL A 79 2.97 -7.12 10.33
C VAL A 79 3.02 -8.52 9.77
N TYR A 80 3.54 -8.63 8.55
CA TYR A 80 3.81 -9.88 7.86
C TYR A 80 5.32 -10.09 7.84
N THR A 81 5.78 -11.23 8.36
CA THR A 81 7.21 -11.58 8.39
C THR A 81 7.67 -12.29 7.12
N ASP A 82 6.75 -12.54 6.20
CA ASP A 82 7.04 -13.09 4.87
C ASP A 82 6.12 -12.46 3.83
N TYR A 83 6.72 -11.92 2.77
CA TYR A 83 6.00 -11.53 1.56
C TYR A 83 6.81 -11.88 0.32
N THR A 84 6.08 -12.18 -0.76
CA THR A 84 6.65 -12.45 -2.07
C THR A 84 6.31 -11.33 -3.03
N GLN A 85 7.31 -10.96 -3.84
CA GLN A 85 7.20 -9.95 -4.89
C GLN A 85 7.35 -10.65 -6.24
N SER A 86 6.42 -10.43 -7.17
CA SER A 86 6.45 -11.04 -8.50
C SER A 86 5.84 -10.11 -9.55
N ASN A 87 6.29 -10.21 -10.79
CA ASN A 87 5.71 -9.44 -11.89
C ASN A 87 4.56 -10.21 -12.52
N THR A 88 3.44 -9.53 -12.79
CA THR A 88 2.28 -10.09 -13.49
C THR A 88 1.65 -9.07 -14.42
N THR A 89 0.59 -9.47 -15.13
CA THR A 89 -0.18 -8.59 -16.01
C THR A 89 -1.65 -8.66 -15.66
N ILE A 90 -2.27 -7.50 -15.47
CA ILE A 90 -3.70 -7.37 -15.20
C ILE A 90 -4.38 -6.73 -16.40
N ASN A 91 -5.43 -7.37 -16.88
CA ASN A 91 -6.21 -6.87 -18.00
C ASN A 91 -6.80 -5.49 -17.69
N GLY A 92 -6.51 -4.51 -18.53
CA GLY A 92 -6.94 -3.12 -18.37
C GLY A 92 -6.01 -2.21 -17.57
N ILE A 93 -4.95 -2.77 -16.97
CA ILE A 93 -3.88 -2.01 -16.30
C ILE A 93 -2.56 -2.20 -17.04
N GLY A 94 -2.23 -3.45 -17.39
CA GLY A 94 -0.95 -3.82 -17.99
C GLY A 94 -0.05 -4.53 -16.99
N ALA A 95 1.27 -4.31 -17.11
CA ALA A 95 2.25 -4.89 -16.22
C ALA A 95 2.10 -4.30 -14.81
N VAL A 96 2.07 -5.16 -13.81
CA VAL A 96 1.96 -4.79 -12.40
C VAL A 96 2.94 -5.61 -11.58
N GLU A 97 3.32 -5.07 -10.44
CA GLU A 97 4.11 -5.75 -9.43
C GLU A 97 3.20 -6.28 -8.33
N ARG A 98 3.20 -7.58 -8.12
CA ARG A 98 2.33 -8.26 -7.15
C ARG A 98 3.09 -8.52 -5.87
N TYR A 99 2.57 -7.99 -4.77
CA TYR A 99 2.96 -8.31 -3.41
C TYR A 99 1.95 -9.28 -2.81
N ALA A 100 2.39 -10.47 -2.41
CA ALA A 100 1.56 -11.45 -1.72
C ALA A 100 2.10 -11.70 -0.31
N PHE A 101 1.28 -11.40 0.70
CA PHE A 101 1.58 -11.50 2.13
C PHE A 101 0.99 -12.80 2.67
N GLU A 102 1.86 -13.67 3.20
CA GLU A 102 1.48 -14.99 3.75
C GLU A 102 0.55 -15.83 2.84
N GLY A 103 0.65 -15.62 1.51
CA GLY A 103 -0.12 -16.34 0.49
C GLY A 103 -1.63 -16.05 0.45
N THR A 104 -2.14 -15.13 1.27
CA THR A 104 -3.59 -14.85 1.37
C THR A 104 -3.95 -13.45 0.93
N LEU A 105 -3.21 -12.45 1.38
CA LEU A 105 -3.47 -11.05 1.05
C LEU A 105 -2.58 -10.60 -0.09
N VAL A 106 -3.18 -9.95 -1.08
CA VAL A 106 -2.49 -9.58 -2.32
C VAL A 106 -2.78 -8.14 -2.67
N TYR A 107 -1.71 -7.40 -2.93
CA TYR A 107 -1.75 -6.05 -3.47
C TYR A 107 -0.96 -6.01 -4.77
N ASN A 108 -1.52 -5.34 -5.76
CA ASN A 108 -0.89 -5.12 -7.06
C ASN A 108 -0.50 -3.65 -7.17
N PHE A 109 0.80 -3.39 -7.27
CA PHE A 109 1.36 -2.09 -7.50
C PHE A 109 1.52 -1.80 -8.98
N PHE A 110 1.14 -0.58 -9.39
CA PHE A 110 1.33 -0.09 -10.74
C PHE A 110 1.40 1.43 -10.76
N MET A 111 1.94 1.99 -11.83
CA MET A 111 1.97 3.43 -12.07
C MET A 111 0.83 3.82 -13.00
N ALA A 112 -0.06 4.71 -12.54
CA ALA A 112 -1.04 5.38 -13.38
C ALA A 112 -0.48 6.76 -13.80
N GLY A 113 0.23 6.80 -14.93
CA GLY A 113 1.07 7.97 -15.25
C GLY A 113 2.19 8.09 -14.22
N ASP A 114 2.27 9.22 -13.51
CA ASP A 114 3.27 9.46 -12.46
C ASP A 114 2.77 9.15 -11.03
N ILE A 115 1.54 8.63 -10.90
CA ILE A 115 0.92 8.35 -9.61
C ILE A 115 1.09 6.86 -9.28
N PRO A 116 1.77 6.52 -8.17
CA PRO A 116 1.81 5.13 -7.71
C PRO A 116 0.43 4.72 -7.22
N CYS A 117 0.02 3.50 -7.53
CA CYS A 117 -1.27 2.97 -7.12
C CYS A 117 -1.11 1.58 -6.51
N LEU A 118 -1.93 1.28 -5.50
CA LEU A 118 -2.13 -0.07 -4.97
C LEU A 118 -3.53 -0.54 -5.32
N MET A 119 -3.64 -1.79 -5.77
CA MET A 119 -4.93 -2.42 -6.04
C MET A 119 -5.08 -3.75 -5.30
N THR A 120 -6.17 -3.90 -4.56
CA THR A 120 -6.53 -5.17 -3.91
C THR A 120 -7.05 -6.18 -4.93
N ASP A 121 -7.06 -7.47 -4.58
CA ASP A 121 -7.65 -8.51 -5.44
C ASP A 121 -9.15 -8.31 -5.74
N GLU A 122 -9.85 -7.52 -4.92
CA GLU A 122 -11.25 -7.13 -5.14
C GLU A 122 -11.42 -6.00 -6.16
N GLY A 123 -10.31 -5.40 -6.60
CA GLY A 123 -10.27 -4.32 -7.58
C GLY A 123 -10.47 -2.93 -6.97
N LYS A 124 -10.33 -2.79 -5.64
CA LYS A 124 -10.27 -1.48 -4.98
C LYS A 124 -8.90 -0.86 -5.22
N ILE A 125 -8.88 0.42 -5.57
CA ILE A 125 -7.66 1.14 -5.98
C ILE A 125 -7.41 2.28 -5.01
N TYR A 126 -6.18 2.37 -4.53
CA TYR A 126 -5.66 3.46 -3.73
C TYR A 126 -4.71 4.28 -4.60
N ALA A 127 -4.95 5.59 -4.69
CA ALA A 127 -3.97 6.54 -5.20
C ALA A 127 -2.92 6.72 -4.11
N CYS A 128 -1.65 6.51 -4.42
CA CYS A 128 -0.60 6.51 -3.42
C CYS A 128 0.37 7.69 -3.58
N GLU A 129 1.08 7.95 -2.48
CA GLU A 129 2.30 8.72 -2.42
C GLU A 129 3.40 7.89 -1.75
N TYR A 130 4.65 8.13 -2.12
CA TYR A 130 5.79 7.52 -1.44
C TYR A 130 5.99 8.17 -0.08
N LEU A 131 6.03 7.35 0.97
CA LEU A 131 6.46 7.79 2.29
C LEU A 131 7.94 7.54 2.47
N ASN A 132 8.59 8.46 3.19
CA ASN A 132 9.94 8.22 3.69
C ASN A 132 9.89 7.49 5.04
N ASN A 133 11.02 6.91 5.45
CA ASN A 133 11.12 6.17 6.71
C ASN A 133 10.70 7.01 7.93
N TYR A 134 10.96 8.33 7.94
CA TYR A 134 10.58 9.20 9.05
C TYR A 134 9.06 9.23 9.25
N TYR A 135 8.28 9.43 8.18
CA TYR A 135 6.82 9.42 8.27
C TYR A 135 6.27 8.06 8.68
N VAL A 136 6.84 6.98 8.16
CA VAL A 136 6.42 5.63 8.54
C VAL A 136 6.73 5.34 10.00
N THR A 137 7.90 5.72 10.49
CA THR A 137 8.24 5.59 11.91
C THR A 137 7.34 6.44 12.80
N GLN A 138 6.90 7.62 12.35
CA GLN A 138 5.93 8.42 13.11
C GLN A 138 4.56 7.74 13.18
N ILE A 139 4.10 7.13 12.07
CA ILE A 139 2.88 6.31 12.06
C ILE A 139 3.04 5.14 13.04
N GLN A 140 4.17 4.43 12.98
CA GLN A 140 4.50 3.30 13.87
C GLN A 140 4.71 3.66 15.34
N ASN A 141 5.04 4.92 15.67
CA ASN A 141 5.25 5.38 17.05
C ASN A 141 4.02 6.06 17.64
N GLN A 142 3.10 6.52 16.79
CA GLN A 142 1.76 6.95 17.21
C GLN A 142 0.81 5.75 17.37
N ASP A 143 1.21 4.59 16.83
CA ASP A 143 0.76 3.26 17.22
C ASP A 143 1.23 2.86 18.64
#